data_AF-A0A1J5AWU6-F1
#
_entry.id   AF-A0A1J5AWU6-F1
#
_cell.length_a   1.000
_cell.length_b   1.000
_cell.length_c   1.000
_cell.angle_alpha   90.00
_cell.angle_beta   90.00
_cell.angle_gamma   90.00
#
_symmetry.space_group_name_H-M   'P 1'
#
loop_
_entity.id
_entity.type
_entity.pdbx_description
1 polymer ?
#
loop_
_entity_poly.entity_id
_entity_poly.type
_entity_poly.pdbx_seq_one_letter_code
_entity_poly.pdbx_strand_id
1 'polypeptide(L)'
;MPNHFHLLLKQITDNGISEFMRKFSESYSHYFNVKNKRLGPLFQGRFKSVRIESEQQLLHVSRYIHLNPYSSGIVKSVNDLKQYPYSSLPEYLNLTGNSYCQKDIISSYFRKPGAYEDFVFSQADHQRSLSIIKHLLLENLETE
;
A
#
# COMPACT_ATOMS: atom_id res chain seq x y z
N MET A 1 3.94 -6.05 -3.63
CA MET A 1 4.06 -7.33 -2.88
C MET A 1 4.53 -8.45 -3.83
N PRO A 2 5.25 -9.51 -3.40
CA PRO A 2 5.58 -9.89 -2.02
C PRO A 2 6.90 -9.32 -1.48
N ASN A 3 7.69 -8.65 -2.31
CA ASN A 3 9.03 -8.15 -1.95
C ASN A 3 9.08 -6.67 -1.54
N HIS A 4 7.93 -5.98 -1.52
CA HIS A 4 7.80 -4.56 -1.13
C HIS A 4 6.39 -4.29 -0.63
N PHE A 5 6.23 -3.23 0.17
CA PHE A 5 4.96 -2.73 0.69
C PHE A 5 4.74 -1.26 0.27
N HIS A 6 3.49 -0.81 0.30
CA HIS A 6 3.11 0.58 0.08
C HIS A 6 2.37 1.11 1.32
N LEU A 7 2.72 2.30 1.77
CA LEU A 7 2.09 2.98 2.90
C LEU A 7 1.54 4.33 2.45
N LEU A 8 0.36 4.68 2.93
CA LEU A 8 -0.19 6.03 2.83
C LEU A 8 -0.11 6.67 4.22
N LEU A 9 0.78 7.64 4.38
CA LEU A 9 1.12 8.24 5.68
C LEU A 9 0.83 9.73 5.68
N LYS A 10 0.31 10.23 6.80
CA LYS A 10 0.19 11.67 7.08
C LYS A 10 1.30 12.08 8.04
N GLN A 11 2.10 13.05 7.63
CA GLN A 11 3.12 13.63 8.52
C GLN A 11 2.44 14.52 9.57
N ILE A 12 2.73 14.27 10.84
CA ILE A 12 2.17 15.02 11.98
C ILE A 12 3.19 15.96 12.65
N THR A 13 4.47 15.76 12.38
CA THR A 13 5.59 16.59 12.85
C THR A 13 6.64 16.67 11.75
N ASP A 14 7.49 17.71 11.77
CA ASP A 14 8.59 17.84 10.81
C ASP A 14 9.49 16.60 10.82
N ASN A 15 9.84 16.13 9.62
CA ASN A 15 10.60 14.89 9.37
C ASN A 15 10.01 13.60 9.95
N GLY A 16 8.75 13.63 10.43
CA GLY A 16 8.15 12.51 11.15
C GLY A 16 8.06 11.21 10.34
N ILE A 17 7.82 11.28 9.02
CA ILE A 17 7.77 10.09 8.16
C ILE A 17 9.16 9.46 8.02
N SER A 18 10.20 10.27 7.82
CA SER A 18 11.58 9.78 7.71
C SER A 18 12.03 9.10 9.00
N GLU A 19 11.72 9.70 10.15
CA GLU A 19 11.98 9.13 11.48
C GLU A 19 11.22 7.81 11.71
N PHE A 20 9.94 7.78 11.34
CA PHE A 20 9.11 6.58 11.42
C PHE A 20 9.68 5.44 10.58
N MET A 21 10.01 5.71 9.31
CA MET A 21 10.55 4.71 8.40
C MET A 21 11.91 4.20 8.85
N ARG A 22 12.79 5.08 9.37
CA ARG A 22 14.08 4.66 9.94
C ARG A 22 13.87 3.66 11.07
N LYS A 23 13.08 4.04 12.08
CA LYS A 23 12.80 3.18 13.26
C LYS A 23 12.16 1.86 12.87
N PHE A 24 11.17 1.90 11.97
CA PHE A 24 10.51 0.70 11.47
C PHE A 24 11.48 -0.24 10.75
N SER A 25 12.24 0.27 9.79
CA SER A 25 13.14 -0.56 8.98
C SER A 25 14.31 -1.12 9.80
N GLU A 26 14.88 -0.34 10.72
CA GLU A 26 15.96 -0.78 11.61
C GLU A 26 15.48 -1.87 12.58
N SER A 27 14.37 -1.61 13.29
CA SER A 27 13.84 -2.55 14.27
C SER A 27 13.43 -3.88 13.63
N TYR A 28 12.74 -3.83 12.47
CA TYR A 28 12.33 -5.03 11.77
C TYR A 28 13.52 -5.81 11.19
N SER A 29 14.52 -5.10 10.62
CA SER A 29 15.74 -5.75 10.11
C SER A 29 16.50 -6.45 11.22
N HIS A 30 16.64 -5.81 12.38
CA HIS A 30 17.30 -6.40 13.54
C HIS A 30 16.56 -7.65 14.03
N TYR A 31 15.25 -7.53 14.26
CA TYR A 31 14.39 -8.65 14.66
C TYR A 31 14.52 -9.83 13.69
N PHE A 32 14.39 -9.57 12.39
CA PHE A 32 14.44 -10.59 11.35
C PHE A 32 15.81 -11.29 11.31
N ASN A 33 16.90 -10.51 11.37
CA ASN A 33 18.26 -11.05 11.36
C ASN A 33 18.54 -11.92 12.59
N VAL A 34 18.16 -11.47 13.79
CA VAL A 34 18.31 -12.25 15.03
C VAL A 34 17.52 -13.55 14.96
N LYS A 35 16.24 -13.47 14.58
CA LYS A 35 15.35 -14.63 14.50
C LYS A 35 15.85 -15.68 13.49
N ASN A 36 16.38 -15.24 12.35
CA ASN A 36 16.79 -16.13 11.27
C ASN A 36 18.30 -16.38 11.21
N LYS A 37 19.07 -15.94 12.24
CA LYS A 37 20.54 -16.05 12.29
C LYS A 37 21.22 -15.50 11.02
N ARG A 38 20.70 -14.41 10.49
CA ARG A 38 21.17 -13.77 9.25
C ARG A 38 22.06 -12.57 9.56
N LEU A 39 22.98 -12.27 8.65
CA LEU A 39 23.79 -11.05 8.67
C LEU A 39 23.45 -10.17 7.46
N GLY A 40 23.69 -8.86 7.60
CA GLY A 40 23.57 -7.90 6.49
C GLY A 40 22.19 -7.23 6.33
N PRO A 41 22.06 -6.36 5.30
CA PRO A 41 20.89 -5.49 5.10
C PRO A 41 19.67 -6.27 4.59
N LEU A 42 18.50 -6.06 5.20
CA LEU A 42 17.24 -6.73 4.82
C LEU A 42 16.52 -6.01 3.66
N PHE A 43 16.48 -4.68 3.69
CA PHE A 43 15.83 -3.85 2.67
C PHE A 43 16.84 -3.42 1.59
N GLN A 44 16.39 -3.33 0.33
CA GLN A 44 17.20 -2.99 -0.85
C GLN A 44 17.44 -1.48 -1.03
N GLY A 45 17.62 -0.73 0.07
CA GLY A 45 17.93 0.70 0.04
C GLY A 45 16.94 1.57 0.80
N ARG A 46 16.96 2.88 0.50
CA ARG A 46 16.09 3.88 1.13
C ARG A 46 14.66 3.74 0.64
N PHE A 47 13.69 4.08 1.51
CA PHE A 47 12.31 4.20 1.08
C PHE A 47 12.16 5.33 0.04
N LYS A 48 11.24 5.16 -0.89
CA LYS A 48 10.82 6.20 -1.83
C LYS A 48 9.53 6.82 -1.32
N SER A 49 9.34 8.12 -1.55
CA SER A 49 8.14 8.85 -1.14
C SER A 49 7.74 9.86 -2.18
N VAL A 50 6.43 10.01 -2.37
CA VAL A 50 5.83 11.00 -3.25
C VAL A 50 4.81 11.78 -2.42
N ARG A 51 4.87 13.10 -2.45
CA ARG A 51 3.92 13.96 -1.75
C ARG A 51 2.57 13.90 -2.47
N ILE A 52 1.50 13.79 -1.70
CA ILE A 52 0.14 13.96 -2.20
C ILE A 52 -0.17 15.45 -2.24
N GLU A 53 -0.54 15.94 -3.42
CA GLU A 53 -0.78 17.35 -3.72
C GLU A 53 -2.26 17.68 -3.97
N SER A 54 -3.10 16.67 -4.19
CA SER A 54 -4.54 16.83 -4.41
C SER A 54 -5.38 15.73 -3.77
N GLU A 55 -6.66 16.03 -3.55
CA GLU A 55 -7.65 15.08 -3.03
C GLU A 55 -7.87 13.92 -4.02
N GLN A 56 -7.88 14.21 -5.32
CA GLN A 56 -8.03 13.20 -6.37
C GLN A 56 -6.86 12.21 -6.33
N GLN A 57 -5.63 12.72 -6.18
CA GLN A 57 -4.44 11.89 -6.02
C GLN A 57 -4.50 11.06 -4.73
N LEU A 58 -4.96 11.63 -3.61
CA LEU A 58 -5.14 10.90 -2.35
C LEU A 58 -6.04 9.66 -2.55
N LEU A 59 -7.21 9.86 -3.14
CA LEU A 59 -8.18 8.80 -3.38
C LEU A 59 -7.64 7.76 -4.38
N HIS A 60 -6.95 8.20 -5.44
CA HIS A 60 -6.35 7.29 -6.42
C HIS A 60 -5.23 6.44 -5.82
N VAL A 61 -4.35 7.02 -5.01
CA VAL A 61 -3.27 6.28 -4.33
C VAL A 61 -3.83 5.29 -3.32
N SER A 62 -4.85 5.68 -2.56
CA SER A 62 -5.56 4.79 -1.64
C SER A 62 -6.14 3.55 -2.36
N ARG A 63 -6.88 3.76 -3.45
CA ARG A 63 -7.36 2.67 -4.32
C ARG A 63 -6.20 1.82 -4.85
N TYR A 64 -5.16 2.46 -5.36
CA TYR A 64 -4.01 1.77 -5.96
C TYR A 64 -3.36 0.79 -4.98
N ILE A 65 -3.13 1.25 -3.74
CA ILE A 65 -2.55 0.43 -2.67
C ILE A 65 -3.41 -0.80 -2.41
N HIS A 66 -4.72 -0.63 -2.26
CA HIS A 66 -5.62 -1.75 -1.96
C HIS A 66 -5.79 -2.74 -3.12
N LEU A 67 -5.71 -2.27 -4.37
CA LEU A 67 -5.76 -3.11 -5.55
C LEU A 67 -4.42 -3.80 -5.87
N ASN A 68 -3.30 -3.36 -5.28
CA ASN A 68 -1.97 -3.87 -5.61
C ASN A 68 -1.85 -5.41 -5.55
N PRO A 69 -2.35 -6.11 -4.51
CA PRO A 69 -2.27 -7.58 -4.44
C PRO A 69 -3.02 -8.27 -5.58
N TYR A 70 -4.14 -7.70 -6.04
CA TYR A 70 -4.89 -8.23 -7.18
C TYR A 70 -4.16 -7.94 -8.49
N SER A 71 -3.74 -6.70 -8.71
CA SER A 71 -3.06 -6.31 -9.96
C SER A 71 -1.71 -7.01 -10.14
N SER A 72 -1.01 -7.34 -9.05
CA SER A 72 0.24 -8.12 -9.09
C SER A 72 0.03 -9.63 -9.21
N GLY A 73 -1.23 -10.09 -9.26
CA GLY A 73 -1.59 -11.49 -9.39
C GLY A 73 -1.37 -12.35 -8.13
N ILE A 74 -1.11 -11.74 -6.97
CA ILE A 74 -1.04 -12.46 -5.68
C ILE A 74 -2.43 -12.95 -5.29
N VAL A 75 -3.40 -12.03 -5.39
CA VAL A 75 -4.82 -12.30 -5.21
C VAL A 75 -5.43 -12.53 -6.58
N LYS A 76 -6.17 -13.63 -6.77
CA LYS A 76 -6.70 -14.03 -8.09
C LYS A 76 -8.05 -13.41 -8.43
N SER A 77 -8.90 -13.22 -7.42
CA SER A 77 -10.21 -12.58 -7.54
C SER A 77 -10.23 -11.26 -6.78
N VAL A 78 -10.83 -10.21 -7.35
CA VAL A 78 -10.98 -8.90 -6.68
C VAL A 78 -11.68 -9.05 -5.32
N ASN A 79 -12.67 -9.95 -5.24
CA ASN A 79 -13.42 -10.20 -4.01
C ASN A 79 -12.55 -10.79 -2.89
N ASP A 80 -11.49 -11.54 -3.23
CA ASP A 80 -10.57 -12.10 -2.24
C ASP A 80 -9.71 -11.02 -1.56
N LEU A 81 -9.70 -9.77 -2.06
CA LEU A 81 -9.03 -8.66 -1.37
C LEU A 81 -9.68 -8.37 -0.01
N LYS A 82 -10.96 -8.71 0.18
CA LYS A 82 -11.69 -8.53 1.44
C LYS A 82 -11.16 -9.39 2.59
N GLN A 83 -10.47 -10.48 2.27
CA GLN A 83 -9.88 -11.42 3.22
C GLN A 83 -8.35 -11.42 3.19
N TYR A 84 -7.72 -10.58 2.36
CA TYR A 84 -6.28 -10.53 2.24
C TYR A 84 -5.65 -9.88 3.48
N PRO A 85 -4.87 -10.63 4.28
CA PRO A 85 -4.45 -10.16 5.61
C PRO A 85 -3.33 -9.11 5.57
N TYR A 86 -2.65 -8.95 4.45
CA TYR A 86 -1.53 -8.01 4.29
C TYR A 86 -1.96 -6.69 3.61
N SER A 87 -3.18 -6.25 3.89
CA SER A 87 -3.77 -4.99 3.42
C SER A 87 -4.67 -4.42 4.50
N SER A 88 -4.80 -3.09 4.54
CA SER A 88 -5.79 -2.42 5.37
C SER A 88 -7.18 -2.37 4.73
N LEU A 89 -7.39 -2.92 3.52
CA LEU A 89 -8.70 -2.93 2.88
C LEU A 89 -9.80 -3.56 3.77
N PRO A 90 -9.60 -4.74 4.40
CA PRO A 90 -10.61 -5.32 5.28
C PRO A 90 -10.98 -4.40 6.45
N GLU A 91 -10.04 -3.63 6.97
CA GLU A 91 -10.28 -2.61 8.00
C GLU A 91 -11.08 -1.42 7.45
N TYR A 92 -10.78 -0.95 6.24
CA TYR A 92 -11.55 0.11 5.56
C TYR A 92 -12.99 -0.31 5.26
N LEU A 93 -13.22 -1.59 5.01
CA LEU A 93 -14.54 -2.17 4.77
C LEU A 93 -15.26 -2.59 6.06
N ASN A 94 -14.66 -2.34 7.23
CA ASN A 94 -15.17 -2.74 8.55
C ASN A 94 -15.44 -4.26 8.67
N LEU A 95 -14.67 -5.08 7.95
CA LEU A 95 -14.75 -6.54 7.99
C LEU A 95 -13.89 -7.16 9.09
N THR A 96 -13.11 -6.33 9.78
CA THR A 96 -12.25 -6.72 10.90
C THR A 96 -12.46 -5.77 12.06
N GLY A 97 -12.27 -6.24 13.30
CA GLY A 97 -12.28 -5.40 14.50
C GLY A 97 -11.00 -4.60 14.74
N ASN A 98 -10.07 -4.59 13.77
CA ASN A 98 -8.81 -3.86 13.89
C ASN A 98 -9.02 -2.37 13.72
N SER A 99 -8.15 -1.56 14.35
CA SER A 99 -8.16 -0.11 14.22
C SER A 99 -6.73 0.43 14.18
N TYR A 100 -5.99 0.06 13.12
CA TYR A 100 -4.64 0.56 12.90
C TYR A 100 -4.63 1.86 12.07
N CYS A 101 -5.63 2.05 11.22
CA CYS A 101 -5.71 3.13 10.25
C CYS A 101 -6.64 4.25 10.73
N GLN A 102 -6.18 5.50 10.59
CA GLN A 102 -7.09 6.66 10.63
C GLN A 102 -7.79 6.81 9.29
N LYS A 103 -9.07 6.42 9.24
CA LYS A 103 -9.85 6.33 8.00
C LYS A 103 -10.60 7.62 7.66
N ASP A 104 -10.81 8.51 8.64
CA ASP A 104 -11.75 9.64 8.55
C ASP A 104 -11.52 10.53 7.33
N ILE A 105 -10.26 10.82 7.00
CA ILE A 105 -9.92 11.65 5.84
C ILE A 105 -10.50 11.05 4.57
N ILE A 106 -10.25 9.75 4.31
CA ILE A 106 -10.71 9.08 3.10
C ILE A 106 -12.21 8.79 3.18
N SER A 107 -12.69 8.28 4.31
CA SER A 107 -14.10 7.96 4.52
C SER A 107 -15.00 9.19 4.37
N SER A 108 -14.52 10.41 4.69
CA SER A 108 -15.30 11.64 4.54
C SER A 108 -15.74 11.93 3.09
N TYR A 109 -15.04 11.39 2.08
CA TYR A 109 -15.42 11.50 0.67
C TYR A 109 -16.56 10.55 0.26
N PHE A 110 -16.90 9.57 1.10
CA PHE A 110 -17.87 8.51 0.80
C PHE A 110 -19.05 8.57 1.76
N ARG A 111 -20.16 9.17 1.31
CA ARG A 111 -21.35 9.39 2.15
C ARG A 111 -22.21 8.14 2.37
N LYS A 112 -22.11 7.16 1.48
CA LYS A 112 -22.94 5.95 1.51
C LYS A 112 -22.09 4.75 1.97
N PRO A 113 -22.65 3.85 2.80
CA PRO A 113 -22.03 2.55 3.05
C PRO A 113 -21.73 1.84 1.73
N GLY A 114 -20.57 1.18 1.63
CA GLY A 114 -20.14 0.49 0.41
C GLY A 114 -19.55 1.39 -0.69
N ALA A 115 -19.77 2.71 -0.67
CA ALA A 115 -19.29 3.57 -1.75
C ALA A 115 -17.76 3.60 -1.90
N TYR A 116 -17.02 3.39 -0.81
CA TYR A 116 -15.57 3.22 -0.88
C TYR A 116 -15.18 1.89 -1.55
N GLU A 117 -15.89 0.81 -1.26
CA GLU A 117 -15.68 -0.48 -1.91
C GLU A 117 -15.91 -0.37 -3.41
N ASP A 118 -17.06 0.19 -3.81
CA ASP A 118 -17.40 0.44 -5.22
C ASP A 118 -16.34 1.30 -5.90
N PHE A 119 -15.89 2.35 -5.22
CA PHE A 119 -14.81 3.21 -5.70
C PHE A 119 -13.51 2.43 -5.91
N VAL A 120 -13.09 1.58 -4.98
CA VAL A 120 -11.87 0.79 -5.14
C VAL A 120 -12.03 -0.23 -6.27
N PHE A 121 -13.13 -0.99 -6.29
CA PHE A 121 -13.31 -2.11 -7.21
C PHE A 121 -13.65 -1.70 -8.64
N SER A 122 -14.26 -0.52 -8.85
CA SER A 122 -14.59 0.01 -10.18
C SER A 122 -13.40 0.17 -11.15
N GLN A 123 -12.16 0.12 -10.65
CA GLN A 123 -10.94 0.25 -11.46
C GLN A 123 -9.99 -0.95 -11.32
N ALA A 124 -10.46 -2.05 -10.72
CA ALA A 124 -9.63 -3.23 -10.46
C ALA A 124 -9.01 -3.80 -11.74
N ASP A 125 -9.83 -4.00 -12.78
CA ASP A 125 -9.37 -4.58 -14.04
C ASP A 125 -8.51 -3.61 -14.85
N HIS A 126 -8.83 -2.31 -14.81
CA HIS A 126 -8.00 -1.29 -15.44
C HIS A 126 -6.58 -1.28 -14.84
N GLN A 127 -6.45 -1.26 -13.51
CA GLN A 127 -5.15 -1.32 -12.85
C GLN A 127 -4.41 -2.63 -13.14
N ARG A 128 -5.12 -3.77 -13.18
CA ARG A 128 -4.52 -5.06 -13.53
C ARG A 128 -3.97 -5.05 -14.96
N SER A 129 -4.72 -4.54 -15.93
CA SER A 129 -4.25 -4.39 -17.31
C SER A 129 -3.01 -3.51 -17.40
N LEU A 130 -2.99 -2.36 -16.71
CA LEU A 130 -1.80 -1.50 -16.63
C LEU A 130 -0.59 -2.21 -16.03
N SER A 131 -0.81 -3.01 -14.97
CA SER A 131 0.26 -3.79 -14.35
C SER A 131 0.83 -4.86 -15.28
N ILE A 132 -0.01 -5.47 -16.13
CA ILE A 132 0.43 -6.48 -17.10
C ILE A 132 1.31 -5.83 -18.15
N ILE A 133 0.94 -4.67 -18.70
CA ILE A 133 1.71 -4.02 -19.77
C ILE A 133 2.86 -3.15 -19.25
N LYS A 134 3.00 -2.98 -17.93
CA LYS A 134 4.06 -2.14 -17.33
C LYS A 134 5.45 -2.50 -17.82
N HIS A 135 5.74 -3.78 -18.04
CA HIS A 135 7.04 -4.26 -18.53
C HIS A 135 7.34 -3.84 -19.98
N LEU A 136 6.32 -3.43 -20.75
CA LEU A 136 6.44 -2.95 -22.13
C LEU A 136 6.69 -1.44 -22.20
N LEU A 137 6.59 -0.71 -21.08
CA LEU A 137 6.87 0.72 -21.02
C LEU A 137 8.39 0.96 -20.91
N LEU A 138 8.87 1.96 -21.64
CA LEU A 138 10.29 2.34 -21.74
C LEU A 138 10.93 2.74 -20.39
N GLU A 139 10.11 3.08 -19.39
CA GLU A 139 10.55 3.53 -18.06
C GLU A 139 11.27 2.46 -17.22
N ASN A 140 11.28 1.18 -17.63
CA ASN A 140 12.00 0.12 -16.89
C ASN A 140 13.48 -0.01 -17.30
N LEU A 141 13.98 0.80 -18.24
CA LEU A 141 15.38 0.75 -18.71
C LEU A 141 16.33 1.71 -17.97
N GLU A 142 15.84 2.53 -17.05
CA GLU A 142 16.65 3.59 -16.40
C GLU A 142 16.91 3.42 -14.90
N THR A 143 16.84 2.19 -14.36
CA THR A 143 17.23 1.97 -12.96
C THR A 143 18.10 0.73 -12.78
N GLU A 144 19.38 0.87 -13.11
CA GLU A 144 20.50 0.14 -12.47
C GLU A 144 21.34 1.12 -11.63
#